data_AF-A0A0K9Y3J0-F1
#
_entry.id   AF-A0A0K9Y3J0-F1
#
_cell.length_a   1.000
_cell.length_b   1.000
_cell.length_c   1.000
_cell.angle_alpha   90.00
_cell.angle_beta   90.00
_cell.angle_gamma   90.00
#
_symmetry.space_group_name_H-M   'P 1'
#
loop_
_entity.id
_entity.type
_entity.pdbx_description
1 polymer ?
#
loop_
_entity_poly.entity_id
_entity_poly.type
_entity_poly.pdbx_seq_one_letter_code
_entity_poly.pdbx_strand_id
1 'polypeptide(L)'
;MKVNKLLIGAFASLAIFLASCGGDTKTAKDGHAHTEGDGHDHATEQVVEKPAKKIAAKDRNEKGELIDAHGHLITGCPGHKEMVGSEGDMCPKCEYMTMIPITWDITGVDTVRVTTLADYNPPADKLKK
;
A
#
# COMPACT_ATOMS: atom_id res chain seq x y z
N MET A 1 -36.97 -7.07 -33.20
CA MET A 1 -36.33 -5.83 -32.73
C MET A 1 -37.33 -5.04 -31.91
N LYS A 2 -37.05 -4.78 -30.63
CA LYS A 2 -37.91 -3.96 -29.78
C LYS A 2 -37.02 -3.15 -28.83
N VAL A 3 -36.72 -1.94 -29.25
CA VAL A 3 -36.01 -0.92 -28.47
C VAL A 3 -37.06 -0.10 -27.73
N ASN A 4 -36.91 0.04 -26.41
CA ASN A 4 -37.54 1.14 -25.69
C ASN A 4 -36.44 1.96 -25.00
N LYS A 5 -36.22 3.14 -25.58
CA LYS A 5 -35.46 4.27 -25.04
C LYS A 5 -36.37 5.05 -24.07
N LEU A 6 -35.75 5.91 -23.25
CA LEU A 6 -36.33 6.88 -22.28
C LEU A 6 -36.34 6.32 -20.84
N LEU A 7 -35.73 6.94 -19.82
CA LEU A 7 -35.67 8.36 -19.50
C LEU A 7 -34.34 8.78 -18.84
N ILE A 8 -33.86 9.94 -19.27
CA ILE A 8 -32.84 10.78 -18.63
C ILE A 8 -33.53 11.59 -17.52
N GLY A 9 -32.94 11.64 -16.33
CA GLY A 9 -33.39 12.49 -15.24
C GLY A 9 -32.19 13.09 -14.50
N ALA A 10 -31.83 14.32 -14.87
CA ALA A 10 -30.78 15.12 -14.26
C ALA A 10 -31.16 15.57 -12.85
N PHE A 11 -30.21 15.56 -11.90
CA PHE A 11 -30.33 16.37 -10.68
C PHE A 11 -29.00 17.07 -10.38
N ALA A 12 -29.19 18.33 -9.99
CA ALA A 12 -28.27 19.43 -10.15
C ALA A 12 -27.15 19.45 -9.12
N SER A 13 -26.04 20.03 -9.57
CA SER A 13 -24.91 20.53 -8.82
C SER A 13 -25.34 21.28 -7.55
N LEU A 14 -24.71 20.96 -6.41
CA LEU A 14 -24.64 21.86 -5.27
C LEU A 14 -23.17 22.23 -5.04
N ALA A 15 -22.85 23.48 -5.30
CA ALA A 15 -21.51 24.06 -5.17
C ALA A 15 -21.44 24.93 -3.90
N ILE A 16 -20.39 24.66 -3.11
CA ILE A 16 -19.49 25.59 -2.38
C ILE A 16 -20.07 26.50 -1.28
N PHE A 17 -19.47 26.44 -0.07
CA PHE A 17 -19.01 27.58 0.76
C PHE A 17 -17.91 27.05 1.71
N LEU A 18 -16.62 27.27 1.47
CA LEU A 18 -15.72 28.33 1.96
C LEU A 18 -15.55 28.46 3.50
N ALA A 19 -14.29 28.24 3.90
CA ALA A 19 -13.48 28.94 4.91
C ALA A 19 -13.71 28.72 6.42
N SER A 20 -12.66 28.21 7.08
CA SER A 20 -12.08 28.90 8.25
C SER A 20 -10.60 28.53 8.40
N CYS A 21 -9.72 29.47 8.03
CA CYS A 21 -8.42 29.63 8.69
C CYS A 21 -8.70 30.40 9.99
N GLY A 22 -8.45 29.78 11.13
CA GLY A 22 -8.41 30.43 12.43
C GLY A 22 -7.20 29.90 13.19
N GLY A 23 -6.10 30.65 13.15
CA GLY A 23 -5.01 30.50 14.12
C GLY A 23 -5.37 31.24 15.41
N ASP A 24 -4.91 30.74 16.55
CA ASP A 24 -3.97 31.46 17.44
C ASP A 24 -3.75 30.72 18.78
N THR A 25 -2.48 30.33 18.97
CA THR A 25 -1.63 30.34 20.18
C THR A 25 -2.09 29.74 21.53
N LYS A 26 -1.10 29.08 22.16
CA LYS A 26 -0.93 28.67 23.58
C LYS A 26 -1.48 27.25 23.86
N THR A 27 -0.64 26.26 24.14
CA THR A 27 0.18 26.20 25.36
C THR A 27 1.39 25.27 25.15
N ALA A 28 2.59 25.78 25.40
CA ALA A 28 3.81 25.00 25.52
C ALA A 28 3.92 24.36 26.92
N LYS A 29 4.46 23.15 26.97
CA LYS A 29 5.07 22.35 28.07
C LYS A 29 4.89 20.88 27.69
N ASP A 30 5.84 19.97 27.70
CA ASP A 30 7.26 19.88 28.05
C ASP A 30 7.75 18.70 27.18
N GLY A 31 8.87 18.78 26.45
CA GLY A 31 10.15 18.34 27.01
C GLY A 31 10.45 16.86 26.72
N HIS A 32 10.72 16.50 25.46
CA HIS A 32 11.59 15.35 25.15
C HIS A 32 12.75 15.85 24.28
N ALA A 33 13.86 16.13 24.96
CA ALA A 33 15.14 16.42 24.34
C ALA A 33 15.66 15.18 23.60
N HIS A 34 15.82 15.28 22.30
CA HIS A 34 16.74 14.40 21.57
C HIS A 34 18.11 15.07 21.62
N THR A 35 18.97 14.56 22.49
CA THR A 35 20.41 14.84 22.45
C THR A 35 20.99 14.29 21.17
N GLU A 36 21.59 15.18 20.41
CA GLU A 36 22.41 14.90 19.24
C GLU A 36 23.70 14.17 19.64
N GLY A 37 24.19 13.29 18.75
CA GLY A 37 25.62 13.03 18.58
C GLY A 37 26.14 11.67 19.01
N ASP A 38 26.03 10.68 18.12
CA ASP A 38 27.05 9.66 17.81
C ASP A 38 26.51 8.88 16.59
N GLY A 39 27.05 8.89 15.37
CA GLY A 39 28.43 9.08 14.98
C GLY A 39 28.88 7.95 14.05
N HIS A 40 28.08 7.51 13.06
CA HIS A 40 28.53 6.55 12.04
C HIS A 40 28.13 7.01 10.63
N ASP A 41 29.13 7.49 9.90
CA ASP A 41 29.09 7.76 8.46
C ASP A 41 28.79 6.47 7.70
N HIS A 42 27.58 6.36 7.16
CA HIS A 42 27.32 5.43 6.06
C HIS A 42 27.26 6.25 4.78
N ALA A 43 28.39 6.25 4.06
CA ALA A 43 28.47 6.68 2.67
C ALA A 43 27.38 5.95 1.87
N THR A 44 26.29 6.66 1.59
CA THR A 44 25.20 6.15 0.75
C THR A 44 25.66 6.30 -0.69
N GLU A 45 26.18 5.22 -1.26
CA GLU A 45 26.15 5.05 -2.70
C GLU A 45 24.69 5.14 -3.13
N GLN A 46 24.40 6.16 -3.94
CA GLN A 46 23.10 6.37 -4.56
C GLN A 46 22.85 5.24 -5.56
N VAL A 47 22.37 4.10 -5.07
CA VAL A 47 21.74 3.11 -5.93
C VAL A 47 20.34 3.63 -6.24
N VAL A 48 20.18 4.10 -7.46
CA VAL A 48 18.91 4.40 -8.11
C VAL A 48 18.08 3.10 -8.15
N GLU A 49 17.30 2.84 -7.13
CA GLU A 49 16.25 1.82 -7.15
C GLU A 49 14.93 2.51 -6.86
N LYS A 50 14.04 2.47 -7.86
CA LYS A 50 12.74 3.15 -7.93
C LYS A 50 12.01 3.10 -6.58
N PRO A 51 11.39 4.20 -6.11
CA PRO A 51 10.48 4.11 -4.98
C PRO A 51 9.38 3.12 -5.37
N ALA A 52 9.25 2.04 -4.60
CA ALA A 52 8.15 1.10 -4.71
C ALA A 52 6.87 1.93 -4.67
N LYS A 53 6.26 2.12 -5.85
CA LYS A 53 5.11 3.01 -6.04
C LYS A 53 4.03 2.53 -5.08
N LYS A 54 3.60 3.42 -4.18
CA LYS A 54 2.57 3.13 -3.16
C LYS A 54 1.41 2.41 -3.83
N ILE A 55 1.07 1.22 -3.33
CA ILE A 55 0.03 0.38 -3.92
C ILE A 55 -1.31 1.11 -3.76
N ALA A 56 -1.98 1.37 -4.87
CA ALA A 56 -3.30 1.96 -4.84
C ALA A 56 -4.31 0.89 -4.40
N ALA A 57 -4.85 1.02 -3.18
CA ALA A 57 -5.78 0.06 -2.57
C ALA A 57 -7.07 -0.23 -3.38
N LYS A 58 -7.35 0.59 -4.40
CA LYS A 58 -8.60 0.60 -5.16
C LYS A 58 -8.52 -0.13 -6.50
N ASP A 59 -7.32 -0.43 -7.00
CA ASP A 59 -7.17 -1.03 -8.32
C ASP A 59 -7.41 -2.54 -8.24
N ARG A 60 -8.54 -2.99 -8.80
CA ARG A 60 -9.06 -4.36 -8.65
C ARG A 60 -9.45 -4.92 -10.01
N ASN A 61 -9.21 -6.21 -10.23
CA ASN A 61 -9.69 -6.92 -11.41
C ASN A 61 -11.17 -7.33 -11.28
N GLU A 62 -11.72 -8.01 -12.29
CA GLU A 62 -13.12 -8.48 -12.31
C GLU A 62 -13.47 -9.48 -11.19
N LYS A 63 -12.46 -10.11 -10.57
CA LYS A 63 -12.62 -11.02 -9.43
C LYS A 63 -12.52 -10.31 -8.07
N GLY A 64 -12.30 -9.00 -8.06
CA GLY A 64 -12.06 -8.23 -6.83
C GLY A 64 -10.66 -8.40 -6.24
N GLU A 65 -9.72 -8.95 -7.00
CA GLU A 65 -8.34 -9.11 -6.57
C GLU A 65 -7.55 -7.84 -6.87
N LEU A 66 -6.67 -7.46 -5.94
CA LEU A 66 -5.84 -6.26 -6.09
C LEU A 66 -4.81 -6.44 -7.20
N ILE A 67 -4.67 -5.43 -8.05
CA ILE A 67 -3.72 -5.40 -9.16
C ILE A 67 -2.82 -4.17 -9.08
N ASP A 68 -1.64 -4.26 -9.67
CA ASP A 68 -0.74 -3.12 -9.82
C ASP A 68 -1.12 -2.23 -11.02
N ALA A 69 -0.39 -1.14 -11.22
CA ALA A 69 -0.63 -0.19 -12.31
C ALA A 69 -0.45 -0.79 -13.73
N HIS A 70 0.14 -1.97 -13.85
CA HIS A 70 0.30 -2.72 -15.10
C HIS A 70 -0.73 -3.85 -15.24
N GLY A 71 -1.61 -4.03 -14.26
CA GLY A 71 -2.60 -5.10 -14.23
C GLY A 71 -2.09 -6.43 -13.68
N HIS A 72 -0.89 -6.48 -13.10
CA HIS A 72 -0.39 -7.71 -12.46
C HIS A 72 -1.00 -7.91 -11.09
N LEU A 73 -1.26 -9.17 -10.75
CA LEU A 73 -1.82 -9.54 -9.45
C LEU A 73 -0.87 -9.17 -8.30
N ILE A 74 -1.43 -8.52 -7.29
CA ILE A 74 -0.76 -8.30 -6.01
C ILE A 74 -1.27 -9.35 -5.02
N THR A 75 -0.34 -10.07 -4.42
CA THR A 75 -0.61 -11.07 -3.38
C THR A 75 -0.27 -10.52 -2.01
N GLY A 76 -0.84 -11.12 -0.97
CA GLY A 76 -0.66 -10.70 0.41
C GLY A 76 -0.68 -11.87 1.37
N CYS A 77 -0.15 -11.64 2.57
CA CYS A 77 -0.30 -12.58 3.67
C CYS A 77 -1.63 -12.31 4.43
N PRO A 78 -2.50 -13.31 4.61
CA PRO A 78 -3.73 -13.15 5.39
C PRO A 78 -3.47 -12.80 6.86
N GLY A 79 -2.37 -13.30 7.43
CA GLY A 79 -1.97 -13.07 8.83
C GLY A 79 -1.19 -11.78 9.06
N HIS A 80 -0.49 -11.28 8.03
CA HIS A 80 0.36 -10.08 8.09
C HIS A 80 0.01 -9.17 6.92
N LYS A 81 -1.06 -8.38 7.09
CA LYS A 81 -1.67 -7.58 6.02
C LYS A 81 -0.73 -6.53 5.43
N GLU A 82 0.30 -6.13 6.18
CA GLU A 82 1.37 -5.26 5.73
C GLU A 82 2.28 -5.93 4.70
N MET A 83 2.38 -7.26 4.70
CA MET A 83 3.26 -8.00 3.80
C MET A 83 2.55 -8.26 2.48
N VAL A 84 3.06 -7.65 1.40
CA VAL A 84 2.54 -7.79 0.05
C VAL A 84 3.63 -8.28 -0.91
N GLY A 85 3.23 -8.87 -2.02
CA GLY A 85 4.13 -9.47 -3.00
C GLY A 85 3.46 -9.65 -4.36
N SER A 86 4.11 -10.41 -5.22
CA SER A 86 3.60 -10.86 -6.51
C SER A 86 3.15 -12.32 -6.43
N GLU A 87 2.59 -12.86 -7.50
CA GLU A 87 2.27 -14.28 -7.56
C GLU A 87 3.51 -15.15 -7.32
N GLY A 88 3.39 -16.17 -6.46
CA GLY A 88 4.48 -17.06 -6.07
C GLY A 88 5.32 -16.58 -4.88
N ASP A 89 5.24 -15.30 -4.51
CA ASP A 89 5.93 -14.79 -3.32
C ASP A 89 5.39 -15.42 -2.03
N MET A 90 6.23 -15.38 -1.00
CA MET A 90 6.02 -16.07 0.25
C MET A 90 6.14 -15.09 1.42
N CYS A 91 5.37 -15.30 2.47
CA CYS A 91 5.43 -14.42 3.64
C CYS A 91 6.50 -14.89 4.63
N PRO A 92 7.56 -14.10 4.90
CA PRO A 92 8.62 -14.51 5.83
C PRO A 92 8.14 -14.60 7.29
N LYS A 93 7.05 -13.90 7.65
CA LYS A 93 6.45 -13.93 8.99
C LYS A 93 5.53 -15.15 9.23
N CYS A 94 5.20 -15.90 8.19
CA CYS A 94 4.36 -17.11 8.27
C CYS A 94 5.13 -18.35 7.81
N GLU A 95 6.38 -18.49 8.25
CA GLU A 95 7.26 -19.62 7.87
C GLU A 95 7.34 -19.82 6.34
N TYR A 96 7.31 -18.72 5.58
CA TYR A 96 7.23 -18.74 4.12
C TYR A 96 6.00 -19.50 3.61
N MET A 97 4.81 -19.17 4.12
CA MET A 97 3.54 -19.49 3.48
C MET A 97 3.45 -18.77 2.12
N THR A 98 3.00 -19.46 1.07
CA THR A 98 2.67 -18.80 -0.21
C THR A 98 1.59 -17.73 -0.01
N MET A 99 1.85 -16.53 -0.52
CA MET A 99 0.92 -15.42 -0.44
C MET A 99 -0.25 -15.62 -1.41
N ILE A 100 -1.42 -15.07 -1.07
CA ILE A 100 -2.66 -15.27 -1.83
C ILE A 100 -3.15 -13.95 -2.46
N PRO A 101 -3.96 -13.99 -3.53
CA PRO A 101 -4.60 -12.79 -4.08
C PRO A 101 -5.25 -11.93 -2.99
N ILE A 102 -4.94 -10.64 -2.97
CA ILE A 102 -5.54 -9.72 -1.99
C ILE A 102 -6.97 -9.41 -2.43
N THR A 103 -7.95 -9.91 -1.68
CA THR A 103 -9.39 -9.57 -1.84
C THR A 103 -9.91 -8.72 -0.67
N TRP A 104 -9.12 -8.54 0.38
CA TRP A 104 -9.45 -7.70 1.53
C TRP A 104 -9.09 -6.23 1.30
N ASP A 105 -9.73 -5.33 2.06
CA ASP A 105 -9.38 -3.92 2.08
C ASP A 105 -8.00 -3.70 2.75
N ILE A 106 -7.16 -2.93 2.07
CA ILE A 106 -5.82 -2.53 2.53
C ILE A 106 -5.71 -1.01 2.67
N THR A 107 -6.82 -0.28 2.61
CA THR A 107 -6.84 1.17 2.79
C THR A 107 -6.27 1.54 4.15
N GLY A 108 -5.24 2.39 4.15
CA GLY A 108 -4.56 2.82 5.38
C GLY A 108 -3.56 1.81 5.95
N VAL A 109 -3.37 0.64 5.33
CA VAL A 109 -2.29 -0.28 5.69
C VAL A 109 -0.99 0.22 5.09
N ASP A 110 0.06 0.32 5.91
CA ASP A 110 1.41 0.60 5.44
C ASP A 110 2.03 -0.69 4.91
N THR A 111 1.97 -0.89 3.59
CA THR A 111 2.37 -2.14 2.95
C THR A 111 3.84 -2.13 2.59
N VAL A 112 4.52 -3.25 2.82
CA VAL A 112 5.91 -3.51 2.41
C VAL A 112 5.96 -4.70 1.45
N ARG A 113 6.68 -4.55 0.34
CA ARG A 113 6.92 -5.66 -0.59
C ARG A 113 7.94 -6.61 0.00
N VAL A 114 7.61 -7.90 0.11
CA VAL A 114 8.51 -8.90 0.71
C VAL A 114 9.86 -8.97 0.00
N THR A 115 9.88 -8.81 -1.32
CA THR A 115 11.11 -8.79 -2.15
C THR A 115 12.02 -7.59 -1.91
N THR A 116 11.54 -6.57 -1.18
CA THR A 116 12.36 -5.40 -0.81
C THR A 116 12.99 -5.53 0.58
N LEU A 117 12.66 -6.59 1.33
CA LEU A 117 13.26 -6.86 2.64
C LEU A 117 14.66 -7.45 2.43
N ALA A 118 15.65 -6.91 3.15
CA ALA A 118 17.04 -7.33 3.03
C ALA A 118 17.28 -8.81 3.42
N ASP A 119 16.45 -9.35 4.30
CA ASP A 119 16.51 -10.72 4.81
C ASP A 119 15.51 -11.68 4.14
N TYR A 120 14.85 -11.25 3.06
CA TYR A 120 13.93 -12.12 2.33
C TYR A 120 14.66 -13.21 1.55
N ASN A 121 14.55 -14.44 2.06
CA ASN A 121 15.21 -15.61 1.47
C ASN A 121 14.26 -16.83 1.50
N PRO A 122 13.29 -16.92 0.56
CA PRO A 122 12.32 -18.00 0.54
C PRO A 122 12.99 -19.37 0.33
N PRO A 123 12.64 -20.41 1.12
CA PRO A 123 13.22 -21.74 0.98
C PRO A 123 12.93 -22.36 -0.39
N ALA A 124 13.97 -22.87 -1.05
CA ALA A 124 13.86 -23.42 -2.40
C ALA A 124 12.93 -24.65 -2.49
N ASP A 125 12.79 -25.41 -1.41
CA ASP A 125 11.88 -26.54 -1.29
C ASP A 125 10.40 -26.13 -1.26
N LYS A 126 10.12 -24.88 -0.87
CA LYS A 126 8.75 -24.33 -0.80
C LYS A 126 8.37 -23.48 -2.01
N LEU A 127 9.34 -23.10 -2.85
CA LEU A 127 9.05 -22.46 -4.13
C LEU A 127 8.25 -23.43 -4.99
N LYS A 128 7.02 -23.04 -5.33
CA LYS A 128 6.18 -23.83 -6.25
C LYS A 128 6.86 -23.88 -7.61
N LYS A 129 7.08 -25.09 -8.12
CA LYS A 129 7.56 -25.35 -9.49
C LYS A 129 6.43 -25.21 -10.50
#